data_AF-A0A972RVE2-F1
#
_entry.id   AF-A0A972RVE2-F1
#
_cell.length_a   1.000
_cell.length_b   1.000
_cell.length_c   1.000
_cell.angle_alpha   90.00
_cell.angle_beta   90.00
_cell.angle_gamma   90.00
#
_symmetry.space_group_name_H-M   'P 1'
#
loop_
_entity.id
_entity.type
_entity.pdbx_description
1 polymer ?
#
loop_
_entity_poly.entity_id
_entity_poly.type
_entity_poly.pdbx_seq_one_letter_code
_entity_poly.pdbx_strand_id
1 'polypeptide(L)'
;ADTKRSNSKLFNKLKNIQKFTGNNRIKEFARLNYILGNYKFAEKLISELRKKEICAEYDFLYLLTKIKDDNSKNISDEEIKPLIQNILTEEKINKKIVEILKEWKISNIEKTLLLELFTKTAETKEERKAIIPLFDIIRTEFKKKNKDLINQTVFEINYAEFLISAGKKRKARKILKTLLKKLPNEEISSILPPQDLDLTSKRSGQLLKIKILELLTLAKGKNEGEKEILQSVILQPLNIENLNKLKDTKTEQLKEKANEVISLLEKDGLKNIEKEVPVRKYNPLSKEVIENKLRHPATLKNGSFYSIQKWLSKIKVDDYSSVKEYAEKIEATNYPKLNEIFYNLKQIFGIKDVEFYISRGEKSHEIIGYEGTPPFVLLGFKHIDKNSDLFLNFKELQFAVSVELAHIYFKHSKISSTDVWRGVADKGYILLDAVLGIIPVAGLASKSIQNANKLNGVTKVLNNSISVGKNIFDAANRVANFYKEKFKTNSKTEKKQKLLAASRLMQYTADRAGLAVSGDIKAAIRAIFLTGKYNYVFFKDVLETSLKDFILQKNEDGTYKNQEIALRVAHLISFYFSDEYSEIRKVLLAE
;
A
#
# COMPACT_ATOMS: atom_id res chain seq x y z
N ALA A 1 -29.77 -29.43 54.72
CA ALA A 1 -29.73 -30.13 53.43
C ALA A 1 -29.74 -29.09 52.31
N ASP A 2 -28.57 -28.72 51.77
CA ASP A 2 -28.40 -28.29 50.36
C ASP A 2 -26.91 -28.10 49.97
N THR A 3 -26.04 -29.03 50.38
CA THR A 3 -24.66 -29.11 49.84
C THR A 3 -24.70 -29.75 48.45
N LYS A 4 -25.24 -29.00 47.48
CA LYS A 4 -25.25 -29.36 46.06
C LYS A 4 -23.84 -29.74 45.59
N ARG A 5 -23.63 -31.05 45.40
CA ARG A 5 -22.87 -31.78 44.34
C ARG A 5 -22.04 -30.99 43.30
N SER A 6 -21.31 -29.94 43.67
CA SER A 6 -20.37 -29.24 42.77
C SER A 6 -18.98 -29.92 42.70
N ASN A 7 -18.67 -30.83 43.65
CA ASN A 7 -17.33 -31.39 43.82
C ASN A 7 -17.07 -32.76 43.18
N SER A 8 -18.02 -33.40 42.49
CA SER A 8 -17.79 -34.73 41.91
C SER A 8 -16.66 -34.73 40.86
N LYS A 9 -16.53 -33.66 40.07
CA LYS A 9 -15.46 -33.51 39.06
C LYS A 9 -14.09 -33.27 39.68
N LEU A 10 -13.99 -32.48 40.76
CA LEU A 10 -12.73 -32.25 41.46
C LEU A 10 -12.30 -33.52 42.19
N PHE A 11 -13.20 -34.14 42.94
CA PHE A 11 -12.95 -35.38 43.68
C PHE A 11 -12.46 -36.52 42.78
N ASN A 12 -13.09 -36.71 41.61
CA ASN A 12 -12.65 -37.71 40.63
C ASN A 12 -11.26 -37.42 40.04
N LYS A 13 -10.89 -36.14 39.85
CA LYS A 13 -9.56 -35.75 39.38
C LYS A 13 -8.49 -35.84 40.48
N LEU A 14 -8.89 -35.70 41.75
CA LEU A 14 -8.02 -35.81 42.92
C LEU A 14 -7.66 -37.26 43.29
N LYS A 15 -8.28 -38.28 42.66
CA LYS A 15 -8.01 -39.69 42.94
C LYS A 15 -6.52 -40.07 42.83
N ASN A 16 -5.75 -39.34 42.03
CA ASN A 16 -4.30 -39.55 41.87
C ASN A 16 -3.43 -38.56 42.67
N ILE A 17 -3.99 -37.62 43.43
CA ILE A 17 -3.20 -36.55 44.05
C ILE A 17 -2.23 -37.05 45.13
N GLN A 18 -2.56 -38.19 45.74
CA GLN A 18 -1.70 -38.86 46.72
C GLN A 18 -0.34 -39.29 46.15
N LYS A 19 -0.25 -39.48 44.82
CA LYS A 19 0.98 -39.81 44.10
C LYS A 19 2.00 -38.66 44.08
N PHE A 20 1.58 -37.44 44.38
CA PHE A 20 2.45 -36.27 44.47
C PHE A 20 2.79 -35.99 45.94
N THR A 21 4.02 -35.51 46.20
CA THR A 21 4.52 -35.17 47.54
C THR A 21 4.90 -33.69 47.62
N GLY A 22 4.84 -33.12 48.83
CA GLY A 22 5.30 -31.75 49.12
C GLY A 22 4.72 -30.68 48.18
N ASN A 23 5.59 -29.83 47.64
CA ASN A 23 5.23 -28.72 46.75
C ASN A 23 4.56 -29.19 45.45
N ASN A 24 4.94 -30.36 44.92
CA ASN A 24 4.32 -30.91 43.72
C ASN A 24 2.83 -31.24 43.92
N ARG A 25 2.45 -31.65 45.14
CA ARG A 25 1.03 -31.87 45.47
C ARG A 25 0.26 -30.54 45.44
N ILE A 26 0.82 -29.48 46.02
CA ILE A 26 0.20 -28.15 46.03
C ILE A 26 0.07 -27.61 44.60
N LYS A 27 1.12 -27.75 43.77
CA LYS A 27 1.11 -27.37 42.35
C LYS A 27 0.02 -28.08 41.57
N GLU A 28 -0.14 -29.39 41.78
CA GLU A 28 -1.20 -30.18 41.13
C GLU A 28 -2.60 -29.76 41.60
N PHE A 29 -2.77 -29.47 42.90
CA PHE A 29 -4.03 -28.90 43.41
C PHE A 29 -4.35 -27.54 42.78
N ALA A 30 -3.35 -26.66 42.63
CA ALA A 30 -3.51 -25.37 41.98
C ALA A 30 -3.90 -25.54 40.51
N ARG A 31 -3.22 -26.43 39.78
CA ARG A 31 -3.54 -26.77 38.39
C ARG A 31 -4.97 -27.26 38.22
N LEU A 32 -5.41 -28.18 39.08
CA LEU A 32 -6.77 -28.72 39.01
C LEU A 32 -7.83 -27.63 39.27
N ASN A 33 -7.59 -26.76 40.25
CA ASN A 33 -8.46 -25.61 40.51
C ASN A 33 -8.48 -24.63 39.34
N TYR A 34 -7.33 -24.34 38.73
CA TYR A 34 -7.25 -23.53 37.52
C TYR A 34 -8.06 -24.12 36.38
N ILE A 35 -7.93 -25.43 36.11
CA ILE A 35 -8.67 -26.11 35.03
C ILE A 35 -10.18 -26.12 35.30
N LEU A 36 -10.60 -26.12 36.58
CA LEU A 36 -12.00 -26.17 36.97
C LEU A 36 -12.66 -24.80 37.10
N GLY A 37 -11.92 -23.70 36.97
CA GLY A 37 -12.47 -22.35 37.06
C GLY A 37 -12.29 -21.65 38.41
N ASN A 38 -11.65 -22.30 39.39
CA ASN A 38 -11.46 -21.78 40.74
C ASN A 38 -10.17 -20.94 40.85
N TYR A 39 -10.08 -19.84 40.11
CA TYR A 39 -8.82 -19.09 39.92
C TYR A 39 -8.29 -18.46 41.21
N LYS A 40 -9.14 -17.81 42.01
CA LYS A 40 -8.75 -17.27 43.33
C LYS A 40 -8.11 -18.31 44.25
N PHE A 41 -8.63 -19.53 44.22
CA PHE A 41 -8.08 -20.61 45.04
C PHE A 41 -6.76 -21.13 44.47
N ALA A 42 -6.65 -21.26 43.14
CA ALA A 42 -5.38 -21.57 42.48
C ALA A 42 -4.31 -20.50 42.79
N GLU A 43 -4.66 -19.22 42.69
CA GLU A 43 -3.79 -18.09 43.02
C GLU A 43 -3.31 -18.15 44.47
N LYS A 44 -4.23 -18.38 45.43
CA LYS A 44 -3.88 -18.53 46.84
C LYS A 44 -2.85 -19.65 47.04
N LEU A 45 -3.06 -20.81 46.44
CA LEU A 45 -2.13 -21.94 46.54
C LEU A 45 -0.75 -21.63 45.93
N ILE A 46 -0.71 -20.94 44.79
CA ILE A 46 0.56 -20.55 44.16
C ILE A 46 1.27 -19.45 44.97
N SER A 47 0.52 -18.49 45.53
CA SER A 47 1.07 -17.46 46.43
C SER A 47 1.76 -18.09 47.64
N GLU A 48 1.17 -19.13 48.23
CA GLU A 48 1.80 -19.87 49.33
C GLU A 48 3.07 -20.63 48.91
N LEU A 49 3.11 -21.19 47.69
CA LEU A 49 4.35 -21.78 47.15
C LEU A 49 5.44 -20.71 46.98
N ARG A 50 5.07 -19.55 46.42
CA ARG A 50 5.97 -18.44 46.16
C ARG A 50 6.56 -17.81 47.44
N LYS A 51 5.77 -17.77 48.53
CA LYS A 51 6.26 -17.34 49.86
C LYS A 51 7.32 -18.29 50.43
N LYS A 52 7.24 -19.59 50.12
CA LYS A 52 8.19 -20.59 50.60
C LYS A 52 9.48 -20.59 49.79
N GLU A 53 9.38 -20.33 48.50
CA GLU A 53 10.50 -20.38 47.56
C GLU A 53 10.20 -19.45 46.39
N ILE A 54 11.06 -18.46 46.14
CA ILE A 54 10.92 -17.57 44.97
C ILE A 54 11.69 -18.22 43.82
N CYS A 55 10.97 -18.75 42.82
CA CYS A 55 11.54 -19.29 41.59
C CYS A 55 10.70 -18.89 40.37
N ALA A 56 11.30 -18.88 39.17
CA ALA A 56 10.60 -18.42 37.97
C ALA A 56 9.36 -19.27 37.65
N GLU A 57 9.39 -20.54 38.00
CA GLU A 57 8.26 -21.43 37.79
C GLU A 57 7.03 -20.96 38.57
N TYR A 58 7.17 -20.63 39.86
CA TYR A 58 6.06 -20.17 40.67
C TYR A 58 5.65 -18.74 40.29
N ASP A 59 6.58 -17.88 39.89
CA ASP A 59 6.27 -16.57 39.32
C ASP A 59 5.42 -16.69 38.06
N PHE A 60 5.76 -17.62 37.17
CA PHE A 60 4.99 -17.87 35.95
C PHE A 60 3.59 -18.42 36.26
N LEU A 61 3.47 -19.35 37.21
CA LEU A 61 2.18 -19.88 37.66
C LEU A 61 1.33 -18.79 38.32
N TYR A 62 1.93 -17.89 39.10
CA TYR A 62 1.23 -16.79 39.75
C TYR A 62 0.70 -15.81 38.70
N LEU A 63 1.54 -15.45 37.73
CA LEU A 63 1.16 -14.62 36.58
C LEU A 63 -0.01 -15.24 35.80
N LEU A 64 0.03 -16.55 35.55
CA LEU A 64 -1.04 -17.31 34.88
C LEU A 64 -2.38 -17.21 35.63
N THR A 65 -2.36 -17.30 36.96
CA THR A 65 -3.57 -17.19 37.78
C THR A 65 -4.13 -15.76 37.77
N LYS A 66 -3.27 -14.74 37.85
CA LYS A 66 -3.66 -13.33 37.85
C LYS A 66 -4.34 -12.90 36.54
N ILE A 67 -3.79 -13.29 35.39
CA ILE A 67 -4.35 -12.95 34.07
C ILE A 67 -5.81 -13.40 33.93
N LYS A 68 -6.18 -14.48 34.63
CA LYS A 68 -7.49 -15.13 34.49
C LYS A 68 -8.54 -14.61 35.48
N ASP A 69 -8.13 -14.21 36.68
CA ASP A 69 -9.05 -13.69 37.69
C ASP A 69 -9.51 -12.26 37.38
N ASP A 70 -8.64 -11.44 36.78
CA ASP A 70 -8.86 -9.98 36.66
C ASP A 70 -9.43 -9.49 35.31
N ASN A 71 -9.85 -10.38 34.42
CA ASN A 71 -10.23 -10.00 33.04
C ASN A 71 -9.19 -9.06 32.37
N SER A 72 -7.89 -9.24 32.68
CA SER A 72 -6.73 -8.51 32.12
C SER A 72 -6.68 -6.98 32.24
N LYS A 73 -7.60 -6.31 32.95
CA LYS A 73 -7.66 -4.83 32.95
C LYS A 73 -7.01 -4.12 34.15
N ASN A 74 -6.74 -4.82 35.25
CA ASN A 74 -6.34 -4.17 36.52
C ASN A 74 -4.97 -4.60 37.08
N ILE A 75 -4.20 -5.42 36.38
CA ILE A 75 -2.90 -5.84 36.91
C ILE A 75 -1.89 -4.71 36.66
N SER A 76 -1.34 -4.15 37.74
CA SER A 76 -0.34 -3.08 37.69
C SER A 76 0.96 -3.56 37.03
N ASP A 77 1.52 -2.72 36.14
CA ASP A 77 2.84 -2.96 35.54
C ASP A 77 3.94 -3.10 36.61
N GLU A 78 3.77 -2.45 37.76
CA GLU A 78 4.71 -2.52 38.90
C GLU A 78 4.72 -3.91 39.57
N GLU A 79 3.59 -4.63 39.57
CA GLU A 79 3.50 -5.98 40.15
C GLU A 79 4.00 -7.04 39.15
N ILE A 80 3.70 -6.88 37.85
CA ILE A 80 4.04 -7.88 36.82
C ILE A 80 5.52 -7.82 36.43
N LYS A 81 6.09 -6.61 36.31
CA LYS A 81 7.42 -6.43 35.75
C LYS A 81 8.50 -7.24 36.48
N PRO A 82 8.56 -7.26 37.83
CA PRO A 82 9.55 -8.07 38.56
C PRO A 82 9.37 -9.57 38.34
N LEU A 83 8.12 -10.05 38.24
CA LEU A 83 7.81 -11.46 37.98
C LEU A 83 8.37 -11.88 36.62
N ILE A 84 8.07 -11.10 35.58
CA ILE A 84 8.51 -11.44 34.22
C ILE A 84 10.03 -11.35 34.12
N GLN A 85 10.67 -10.37 34.76
CA GLN A 85 12.14 -10.29 34.79
C GLN A 85 12.76 -11.51 35.43
N ASN A 86 12.26 -11.95 36.59
CA ASN A 86 12.74 -13.18 37.23
C ASN A 86 12.49 -14.42 36.36
N ILE A 87 11.36 -14.45 35.64
CA ILE A 87 11.09 -15.54 34.69
C ILE A 87 12.10 -15.54 33.55
N LEU A 88 12.47 -14.38 33.02
CA LEU A 88 13.34 -14.28 31.85
C LEU A 88 14.82 -14.53 32.16
N THR A 89 15.23 -14.44 33.43
CA THR A 89 16.61 -14.71 33.88
C THR A 89 16.87 -16.20 34.15
N GLU A 90 15.85 -17.01 34.46
CA GLU A 90 16.05 -18.44 34.74
C GLU A 90 16.45 -19.22 33.47
N GLU A 91 17.60 -19.90 33.54
CA GLU A 91 18.07 -20.75 32.45
C GLU A 91 17.09 -21.92 32.23
N LYS A 92 16.77 -22.23 30.96
CA LYS A 92 15.88 -23.34 30.55
C LYS A 92 14.41 -23.20 30.98
N ILE A 93 14.00 -22.11 31.62
CA ILE A 93 12.60 -21.82 31.98
C ILE A 93 11.64 -21.96 30.79
N ASN A 94 12.12 -21.68 29.58
CA ASN A 94 11.36 -21.80 28.35
C ASN A 94 10.77 -23.20 28.18
N LYS A 95 11.53 -24.27 28.45
CA LYS A 95 11.03 -25.65 28.35
C LYS A 95 9.90 -25.91 29.37
N LYS A 96 10.08 -25.46 30.61
CA LYS A 96 9.07 -25.56 31.67
C LYS A 96 7.80 -24.78 31.32
N ILE A 97 7.92 -23.56 30.80
CA ILE A 97 6.77 -22.76 30.33
C ILE A 97 5.99 -23.54 29.27
N VAL A 98 6.68 -24.13 28.28
CA VAL A 98 6.04 -24.94 27.23
C VAL A 98 5.25 -26.12 27.83
N GLU A 99 5.82 -26.80 28.81
CA GLU A 99 5.19 -27.93 29.50
C GLU A 99 3.96 -27.48 30.29
N ILE A 100 4.10 -26.43 31.10
CA ILE A 100 3.00 -25.85 31.89
C ILE A 100 1.84 -25.43 30.98
N LEU A 101 2.12 -24.74 29.87
CA LEU A 101 1.08 -24.32 28.92
C LEU A 101 0.27 -25.48 28.35
N LYS A 102 0.90 -26.65 28.18
CA LYS A 102 0.23 -27.88 27.71
C LYS A 102 -0.54 -28.55 28.86
N GLU A 103 0.10 -28.74 30.01
CA GLU A 103 -0.45 -29.45 31.17
C GLU A 103 -1.66 -28.74 31.80
N TRP A 104 -1.59 -27.41 31.88
CA TRP A 104 -2.63 -26.58 32.47
C TRP A 104 -3.77 -26.26 31.50
N LYS A 105 -3.68 -26.75 30.25
CA LYS A 105 -4.68 -26.54 29.19
C LYS A 105 -5.01 -25.06 28.98
N ILE A 106 -3.98 -24.22 28.99
CA ILE A 106 -4.11 -22.77 28.84
C ILE A 106 -4.77 -22.47 27.49
N SER A 107 -5.77 -21.60 27.50
CA SER A 107 -6.51 -21.17 26.31
C SER A 107 -5.63 -20.29 25.40
N ASN A 108 -6.02 -20.17 24.14
CA ASN A 108 -5.28 -19.33 23.18
C ASN A 108 -5.27 -17.85 23.57
N ILE A 109 -6.35 -17.35 24.19
CA ILE A 109 -6.47 -15.95 24.59
C ILE A 109 -5.44 -15.66 25.69
N GLU A 110 -5.39 -16.51 26.71
CA GLU A 110 -4.42 -16.40 27.81
C GLU A 110 -2.98 -16.52 27.31
N LYS A 111 -2.69 -17.47 26.42
CA LYS A 111 -1.35 -17.58 25.80
C LYS A 111 -0.95 -16.28 25.09
N THR A 112 -1.90 -15.62 24.43
CA THR A 112 -1.63 -14.36 23.72
C THR A 112 -1.41 -13.20 24.69
N LEU A 113 -2.22 -13.11 25.76
CA LEU A 113 -2.03 -12.10 26.81
C LEU A 113 -0.67 -12.26 27.50
N LEU A 114 -0.29 -13.49 27.84
CA LEU A 114 1.05 -13.79 28.35
C LEU A 114 2.11 -13.30 27.37
N LEU A 115 2.00 -13.68 26.10
CA LEU A 115 2.96 -13.25 25.09
C LEU A 115 3.04 -11.72 24.99
N GLU A 116 1.92 -11.01 25.01
CA GLU A 116 1.90 -9.55 25.06
C GLU A 116 2.69 -9.01 26.26
N LEU A 117 2.41 -9.50 27.48
CA LEU A 117 3.11 -9.08 28.69
C LEU A 117 4.62 -9.35 28.60
N PHE A 118 5.01 -10.57 28.22
CA PHE A 118 6.41 -10.93 28.01
C PHE A 118 7.09 -10.02 26.98
N THR A 119 6.42 -9.73 25.86
CA THR A 119 6.99 -8.86 24.80
C THR A 119 7.11 -7.39 25.20
N LYS A 120 6.20 -6.88 26.05
CA LYS A 120 6.24 -5.52 26.59
C LYS A 120 7.34 -5.36 27.64
N THR A 121 7.53 -6.37 28.49
CA THR A 121 8.47 -6.31 29.61
C THR A 121 9.90 -6.63 29.21
N ALA A 122 10.14 -7.40 28.15
CA ALA A 122 11.49 -7.72 27.70
C ALA A 122 12.19 -6.49 27.11
N GLU A 123 13.24 -6.02 27.79
CA GLU A 123 14.02 -4.84 27.43
C GLU A 123 15.28 -5.24 26.67
N THR A 124 15.92 -6.36 27.05
CA THR A 124 17.18 -6.80 26.46
C THR A 124 16.98 -7.76 25.27
N LYS A 125 18.01 -7.87 24.43
CA LYS A 125 18.01 -8.80 23.30
C LYS A 125 17.99 -10.26 23.77
N GLU A 126 18.62 -10.54 24.90
CA GLU A 126 18.73 -11.85 25.55
C GLU A 126 17.38 -12.30 26.10
N GLU A 127 16.69 -11.43 26.83
CA GLU A 127 15.30 -11.63 27.28
C GLU A 127 14.36 -11.93 26.11
N ARG A 128 14.45 -11.12 25.04
CA ARG A 128 13.65 -11.35 23.83
C ARG A 128 13.96 -12.69 23.16
N LYS A 129 15.22 -13.17 23.21
CA LYS A 129 15.55 -14.52 22.72
C LYS A 129 14.90 -15.60 23.57
N ALA A 130 14.83 -15.41 24.89
CA ALA A 130 14.19 -16.38 25.79
C ALA A 130 12.70 -16.56 25.47
N ILE A 131 12.00 -15.52 25.03
CA ILE A 131 10.56 -15.60 24.69
C ILE A 131 10.27 -16.34 23.36
N ILE A 132 11.25 -16.52 22.47
CA ILE A 132 11.03 -17.10 21.13
C ILE A 132 10.31 -18.47 21.16
N PRO A 133 10.66 -19.44 22.03
CA PRO A 133 9.97 -20.73 22.09
C PRO A 133 8.48 -20.60 22.43
N LEU A 134 8.13 -19.69 23.35
CA LEU A 134 6.74 -19.37 23.68
C LEU A 134 6.00 -18.84 22.45
N PHE A 135 6.59 -17.87 21.75
CA PHE A 135 6.02 -17.30 20.53
C PHE A 135 5.87 -18.37 19.43
N ASP A 136 6.85 -19.26 19.25
CA ASP A 136 6.81 -20.35 18.26
C ASP A 136 5.64 -21.33 18.48
N ILE A 137 5.30 -21.63 19.73
CA ILE A 137 4.14 -22.48 20.06
C ILE A 137 2.84 -21.78 19.73
N ILE A 138 2.69 -20.53 20.17
CA ILE A 138 1.50 -19.73 19.93
C ILE A 138 1.29 -19.56 18.42
N ARG A 139 2.37 -19.29 17.68
CA ARG A 139 2.39 -19.23 16.21
C ARG A 139 1.90 -20.52 15.57
N THR A 140 2.38 -21.68 16.04
CA THR A 140 2.00 -22.98 15.51
C THR A 140 0.51 -23.26 15.73
N GLU A 141 0.01 -22.99 16.93
CA GLU A 141 -1.41 -23.14 17.25
C GLU A 141 -2.29 -22.14 16.48
N PHE A 142 -1.83 -20.89 16.35
CA PHE A 142 -2.54 -19.84 15.62
C PHE A 142 -2.70 -20.21 14.14
N LYS A 143 -1.65 -20.68 13.46
CA LYS A 143 -1.73 -21.14 12.06
C LYS A 143 -2.62 -22.36 11.85
N LYS A 144 -2.68 -23.25 12.84
CA LYS A 144 -3.57 -24.43 12.77
C LYS A 144 -5.04 -23.99 12.82
N LYS A 145 -5.38 -23.10 13.77
CA LYS A 145 -6.76 -22.69 14.06
C LYS A 145 -7.28 -21.55 13.18
N ASN A 146 -6.45 -20.57 12.85
CA ASN A 146 -6.86 -19.42 12.06
C ASN A 146 -6.51 -19.63 10.58
N LYS A 147 -7.51 -19.58 9.69
CA LYS A 147 -7.33 -19.70 8.23
C LYS A 147 -7.43 -18.37 7.49
N ASP A 148 -7.76 -17.28 8.18
CA ASP A 148 -7.86 -15.96 7.58
C ASP A 148 -6.46 -15.41 7.24
N LEU A 149 -6.27 -15.07 5.98
CA LEU A 149 -4.97 -14.66 5.44
C LEU A 149 -4.49 -13.33 6.03
N ILE A 150 -5.41 -12.39 6.30
CA ILE A 150 -5.06 -11.08 6.85
C ILE A 150 -4.57 -11.24 8.30
N ASN A 151 -5.33 -11.95 9.14
CA ASN A 151 -4.94 -12.25 10.52
C ASN A 151 -3.60 -13.02 10.58
N GLN A 152 -3.39 -13.99 9.69
CA GLN A 152 -2.10 -14.68 9.57
C GLN A 152 -0.96 -13.74 9.19
N THR A 153 -1.19 -12.84 8.23
CA THR A 153 -0.20 -11.87 7.79
C THR A 153 0.20 -10.92 8.93
N VAL A 154 -0.78 -10.34 9.61
CA VAL A 154 -0.55 -9.44 10.77
C VAL A 154 0.23 -10.17 11.87
N PHE A 155 -0.18 -11.38 12.23
CA PHE A 155 0.51 -12.17 13.24
C PHE A 155 1.98 -12.44 12.85
N GLU A 156 2.22 -12.83 11.59
CA GLU A 156 3.57 -13.12 11.11
C GLU A 156 4.45 -11.87 10.99
N ILE A 157 3.87 -10.71 10.69
CA ILE A 157 4.58 -9.40 10.73
C ILE A 157 5.05 -9.12 12.16
N ASN A 158 4.16 -9.20 13.15
CA ASN A 158 4.51 -8.97 14.57
C ASN A 158 5.58 -9.97 15.04
N TYR A 159 5.46 -11.23 14.63
CA TYR A 159 6.46 -12.25 14.95
C TYR A 159 7.81 -11.97 14.28
N ALA A 160 7.84 -11.53 13.02
CA ALA A 160 9.07 -11.16 12.34
C ALA A 160 9.74 -9.93 12.96
N GLU A 161 8.96 -8.91 13.35
CA GLU A 161 9.42 -7.73 14.08
C GLU A 161 10.04 -8.14 15.42
N PHE A 162 9.35 -9.02 16.17
CA PHE A 162 9.89 -9.58 17.41
C PHE A 162 11.23 -10.30 17.19
N LEU A 163 11.31 -11.17 16.17
CA LEU A 163 12.55 -11.86 15.81
C LEU A 163 13.69 -10.89 15.46
N ILE A 164 13.41 -9.77 14.79
CA ILE A 164 14.42 -8.73 14.51
C ILE A 164 14.93 -8.13 15.82
N SER A 165 14.02 -7.77 16.74
CA SER A 165 14.38 -7.23 18.06
C SER A 165 15.18 -8.22 18.91
N ALA A 166 14.93 -9.53 18.78
CA ALA A 166 15.71 -10.60 19.42
C ALA A 166 17.04 -10.93 18.69
N GLY A 167 17.36 -10.22 17.61
CA GLY A 167 18.56 -10.44 16.79
C GLY A 167 18.51 -11.67 15.87
N LYS A 168 17.38 -12.36 15.74
CA LYS A 168 17.20 -13.50 14.81
C LYS A 168 16.83 -13.03 13.40
N LYS A 169 17.58 -12.08 12.87
CA LYS A 169 17.35 -11.40 11.58
C LYS A 169 17.21 -12.37 10.39
N ARG A 170 18.01 -13.44 10.33
CA ARG A 170 17.93 -14.46 9.25
C ARG A 170 16.58 -15.18 9.22
N LYS A 171 16.03 -15.54 10.38
CA LYS A 171 14.71 -16.20 10.50
C LYS A 171 13.60 -15.22 10.10
N ALA A 172 13.68 -13.97 10.56
CA ALA A 172 12.74 -12.91 10.16
C ALA A 172 12.73 -12.67 8.64
N ARG A 173 13.91 -12.54 8.01
CA ARG A 173 14.03 -12.39 6.54
C ARG A 173 13.34 -13.51 5.77
N LYS A 174 13.49 -14.77 6.21
CA LYS A 174 12.84 -15.93 5.57
C LYS A 174 11.31 -15.83 5.65
N ILE A 175 10.77 -15.42 6.81
CA ILE A 175 9.33 -15.26 7.02
C ILE A 175 8.79 -14.12 6.16
N LEU A 176 9.41 -12.93 6.24
CA LEU A 176 8.98 -11.73 5.51
C LEU A 176 8.99 -11.94 3.99
N LYS A 177 10.03 -12.59 3.43
CA LYS A 177 10.07 -12.96 2.00
C LYS A 177 8.96 -13.93 1.61
N THR A 178 8.59 -14.84 2.51
CA THR A 178 7.49 -15.78 2.27
C THR A 178 6.14 -15.05 2.31
N LEU A 179 5.97 -14.09 3.22
CA LEU A 179 4.77 -13.25 3.29
C LEU A 179 4.60 -12.41 2.03
N LEU A 180 5.65 -11.72 1.58
CA LEU A 180 5.62 -10.88 0.36
C LEU A 180 5.07 -11.63 -0.86
N LYS A 181 5.40 -12.92 -1.00
CA LYS A 181 4.91 -13.78 -2.10
C LYS A 181 3.44 -14.21 -1.94
N LYS A 182 2.90 -14.14 -0.74
CA LYS A 182 1.56 -14.62 -0.37
C LYS A 182 0.57 -13.50 -0.06
N LEU A 183 1.04 -12.25 0.00
CA LEU A 183 0.18 -11.10 0.27
C LEU A 183 -0.96 -11.02 -0.76
N PRO A 184 -2.17 -10.61 -0.34
CA PRO A 184 -3.21 -10.27 -1.28
C PRO A 184 -2.75 -9.11 -2.17
N ASN A 185 -3.25 -9.05 -3.40
CA ASN A 185 -2.95 -7.91 -4.27
C ASN A 185 -3.62 -6.64 -3.69
N GLU A 186 -2.83 -5.63 -3.32
CA GLU A 186 -3.29 -4.33 -2.80
C GLU A 186 -3.30 -3.23 -3.89
N GLU A 187 -3.14 -3.58 -5.17
CA GLU A 187 -3.14 -2.62 -6.29
C GLU A 187 -4.42 -1.77 -6.36
N ILE A 188 -5.56 -2.36 -6.05
CA ILE A 188 -6.85 -1.66 -6.14
C ILE A 188 -6.93 -0.56 -5.08
N SER A 189 -6.41 -0.77 -3.86
CA SER A 189 -6.41 0.26 -2.82
C SER A 189 -5.46 1.41 -3.14
N SER A 190 -4.41 1.18 -3.94
CA SER A 190 -3.60 2.28 -4.49
C SER A 190 -4.31 3.04 -5.62
N ILE A 191 -5.12 2.37 -6.43
CA ILE A 191 -5.85 3.01 -7.55
C ILE A 191 -7.10 3.74 -7.05
N LEU A 192 -7.77 3.23 -6.01
CA LEU A 192 -9.01 3.77 -5.43
C LEU A 192 -8.87 3.90 -3.89
N PRO A 193 -8.00 4.79 -3.39
CA PRO A 193 -7.94 5.02 -1.94
C PRO A 193 -9.20 5.72 -1.42
N PRO A 194 -9.52 5.58 -0.11
CA PRO A 194 -10.51 6.41 0.57
C PRO A 194 -10.23 7.90 0.41
N GLN A 195 -11.26 8.73 0.31
CA GLN A 195 -11.13 10.18 0.05
C GLN A 195 -10.51 10.98 1.21
N ASP A 196 -10.53 10.42 2.42
CA ASP A 196 -9.90 10.94 3.63
C ASP A 196 -8.46 10.42 3.84
N LEU A 197 -7.91 9.70 2.87
CA LEU A 197 -6.56 9.12 2.98
C LEU A 197 -5.46 10.12 2.63
N ASP A 198 -4.62 10.41 3.62
CA ASP A 198 -3.38 11.17 3.44
C ASP A 198 -2.34 10.35 2.65
N LEU A 199 -2.14 10.71 1.38
CA LEU A 199 -1.18 10.04 0.48
C LEU A 199 0.29 10.32 0.85
N THR A 200 0.57 11.36 1.62
CA THR A 200 1.93 11.74 2.08
C THR A 200 2.34 10.99 3.35
N SER A 201 1.35 10.46 4.09
CA SER A 201 1.58 9.78 5.37
C SER A 201 2.14 8.36 5.22
N LYS A 202 2.55 7.75 6.34
CA LYS A 202 2.90 6.31 6.41
C LYS A 202 1.69 5.39 6.22
N ARG A 203 0.48 5.96 6.16
CA ARG A 203 -0.78 5.21 6.10
C ARG A 203 -1.30 5.06 4.66
N SER A 204 -0.59 5.54 3.65
CA SER A 204 -0.97 5.41 2.23
C SER A 204 -0.43 4.14 1.56
N GLY A 205 -0.88 3.87 0.33
CA GLY A 205 -0.35 2.78 -0.49
C GLY A 205 -0.71 1.36 -0.01
N GLN A 206 0.17 0.41 -0.31
CA GLN A 206 0.00 -1.02 0.01
C GLN A 206 0.60 -1.34 1.39
N LEU A 207 -0.13 -1.01 2.45
CA LEU A 207 0.40 -0.89 3.81
C LEU A 207 1.08 -2.15 4.35
N LEU A 208 0.48 -3.32 4.14
CA LEU A 208 1.07 -4.57 4.64
C LEU A 208 2.37 -4.88 3.90
N LYS A 209 2.38 -4.68 2.58
CA LYS A 209 3.58 -4.82 1.75
C LYS A 209 4.69 -3.85 2.19
N ILE A 210 4.36 -2.58 2.39
CA ILE A 210 5.32 -1.55 2.84
C ILE A 210 5.90 -1.91 4.19
N LYS A 211 5.07 -2.30 5.17
CA LYS A 211 5.56 -2.71 6.49
C LYS A 211 6.49 -3.93 6.41
N ILE A 212 6.19 -4.89 5.54
CA ILE A 212 7.08 -6.05 5.32
C ILE A 212 8.42 -5.60 4.70
N LEU A 213 8.40 -4.66 3.75
CA LEU A 213 9.62 -4.09 3.16
C LEU A 213 10.45 -3.33 4.20
N GLU A 214 9.82 -2.51 5.05
CA GLU A 214 10.50 -1.81 6.15
C GLU A 214 11.17 -2.79 7.12
N LEU A 215 10.46 -3.85 7.52
CA LEU A 215 11.04 -4.89 8.39
C LEU A 215 12.16 -5.66 7.70
N LEU A 216 12.08 -5.88 6.38
CA LEU A 216 13.17 -6.46 5.61
C LEU A 216 14.40 -5.55 5.61
N THR A 217 14.21 -4.25 5.40
CA THR A 217 15.29 -3.25 5.49
C THR A 217 15.94 -3.27 6.87
N LEU A 218 15.16 -3.29 7.95
CA LEU A 218 15.68 -3.39 9.32
C LEU A 218 16.44 -4.71 9.57
N ALA A 219 15.94 -5.82 9.04
CA ALA A 219 16.56 -7.13 9.19
C ALA A 219 17.84 -7.29 8.35
N LYS A 220 17.97 -6.56 7.24
CA LYS A 220 19.16 -6.52 6.39
C LYS A 220 20.20 -5.51 6.87
N GLY A 221 19.76 -4.39 7.45
CA GLY A 221 20.57 -3.20 7.67
C GLY A 221 20.50 -2.25 6.48
N LYS A 222 20.80 -0.96 6.71
CA LYS A 222 20.66 0.11 5.72
C LYS A 222 21.36 -0.21 4.39
N ASN A 223 22.56 -0.78 4.44
CA ASN A 223 23.39 -1.03 3.24
C ASN A 223 22.87 -2.16 2.33
N GLU A 224 22.23 -3.19 2.88
CA GLU A 224 21.70 -4.32 2.10
C GLU A 224 20.21 -4.15 1.72
N GLY A 225 19.54 -3.17 2.34
CA GLY A 225 18.10 -2.93 2.24
C GLY A 225 17.68 -1.94 1.15
N GLU A 226 18.60 -1.44 0.33
CA GLU A 226 18.34 -0.41 -0.68
C GLU A 226 17.18 -0.79 -1.63
N LYS A 227 17.14 -2.03 -2.09
CA LYS A 227 16.06 -2.54 -2.96
C LYS A 227 14.69 -2.46 -2.27
N GLU A 228 14.62 -2.79 -0.98
CA GLU A 228 13.37 -2.70 -0.23
C GLU A 228 12.98 -1.25 0.07
N ILE A 229 13.94 -0.34 0.30
CA ILE A 229 13.69 1.10 0.42
C ILE A 229 13.11 1.66 -0.87
N LEU A 230 13.73 1.34 -2.02
CA LEU A 230 13.24 1.74 -3.34
C LEU A 230 11.81 1.25 -3.58
N GLN A 231 11.52 -0.01 -3.27
CA GLN A 231 10.16 -0.54 -3.40
C GLN A 231 9.16 0.16 -2.47
N SER A 232 9.55 0.54 -1.24
CA SER A 232 8.69 1.35 -0.37
C SER A 232 8.45 2.75 -0.93
N VAL A 233 9.45 3.39 -1.55
CA VAL A 233 9.28 4.68 -2.25
C VAL A 233 8.33 4.54 -3.44
N ILE A 234 8.48 3.50 -4.27
CA ILE A 234 7.57 3.24 -5.40
C ILE A 234 6.11 3.08 -4.92
N LEU A 235 5.88 2.49 -3.74
CA LEU A 235 4.55 2.29 -3.17
C LEU A 235 4.01 3.48 -2.37
N GLN A 236 4.89 4.38 -1.89
CA GLN A 236 4.58 5.61 -1.15
C GLN A 236 5.44 6.78 -1.66
N PRO A 237 5.25 7.21 -2.92
CA PRO A 237 6.16 8.15 -3.59
C PRO A 237 6.09 9.57 -3.04
N LEU A 238 5.02 9.92 -2.33
CA LEU A 238 4.82 11.22 -1.69
C LEU A 238 5.28 11.24 -0.21
N ASN A 239 5.79 10.11 0.31
CA ASN A 239 6.24 10.02 1.68
C ASN A 239 7.70 10.50 1.80
N ILE A 240 7.88 11.69 2.35
CA ILE A 240 9.18 12.35 2.51
C ILE A 240 10.16 11.51 3.34
N GLU A 241 9.68 10.78 4.35
CA GLU A 241 10.57 9.93 5.15
C GLU A 241 11.18 8.79 4.32
N ASN A 242 10.39 8.16 3.43
CA ASN A 242 10.90 7.14 2.54
C ASN A 242 11.85 7.71 1.48
N LEU A 243 11.57 8.90 0.95
CA LEU A 243 12.49 9.61 0.05
C LEU A 243 13.82 9.93 0.75
N ASN A 244 13.78 10.39 2.01
CA ASN A 244 14.99 10.63 2.81
C ASN A 244 15.78 9.35 3.07
N LYS A 245 15.10 8.22 3.34
CA LYS A 245 15.78 6.91 3.43
C LYS A 245 16.49 6.53 2.14
N LEU A 246 15.97 6.94 0.98
CA LEU A 246 16.59 6.70 -0.33
C LEU A 246 17.83 7.59 -0.55
N LYS A 247 17.85 8.81 -0.01
CA LYS A 247 19.04 9.70 -0.02
C LYS A 247 20.23 9.12 0.76
N ASP A 248 19.95 8.35 1.80
CA ASP A 248 20.97 7.67 2.63
C ASP A 248 21.57 6.41 1.96
N THR A 249 21.14 6.06 0.74
CA THR A 249 21.57 4.83 0.06
C THR A 249 22.91 5.00 -0.67
N LYS A 250 23.44 3.94 -1.29
CA LYS A 250 24.77 4.01 -1.95
C LYS A 250 24.66 4.44 -3.40
N THR A 251 23.54 4.16 -4.06
CA THR A 251 23.35 4.43 -5.48
C THR A 251 23.10 5.92 -5.73
N GLU A 252 24.07 6.61 -6.32
CA GLU A 252 24.02 8.07 -6.53
C GLU A 252 22.81 8.50 -7.36
N GLN A 253 22.50 7.76 -8.43
CA GLN A 253 21.32 8.02 -9.25
C GLN A 253 20.01 8.00 -8.45
N LEU A 254 19.88 7.14 -7.43
CA LEU A 254 18.69 7.09 -6.59
C LEU A 254 18.63 8.28 -5.62
N LYS A 255 19.78 8.77 -5.15
CA LYS A 255 19.86 9.99 -4.33
C LYS A 255 19.45 11.21 -5.13
N GLU A 256 19.96 11.35 -6.35
CA GLU A 256 19.62 12.45 -7.27
C GLU A 256 18.11 12.48 -7.53
N LYS A 257 17.52 11.34 -7.90
CA LYS A 257 16.07 11.21 -8.09
C LYS A 257 15.28 11.55 -6.82
N ALA A 258 15.75 11.10 -5.64
CA ALA A 258 15.10 11.42 -4.36
C ALA A 258 15.16 12.91 -4.04
N ASN A 259 16.31 13.55 -4.24
CA ASN A 259 16.48 14.99 -4.06
C ASN A 259 15.60 15.79 -5.02
N GLU A 260 15.55 15.39 -6.29
CA GLU A 260 14.69 16.01 -7.29
C GLU A 260 13.23 15.95 -6.85
N VAL A 261 12.72 14.78 -6.48
CA VAL A 261 11.33 14.62 -6.03
C VAL A 261 11.04 15.38 -4.73
N ILE A 262 11.96 15.40 -3.77
CA ILE A 262 11.79 16.21 -2.55
C ILE A 262 11.69 17.68 -2.90
N SER A 263 12.56 18.19 -3.77
CA SER A 263 12.55 19.59 -4.19
C SER A 263 11.23 19.97 -4.90
N LEU A 264 10.62 19.04 -5.65
CA LEU A 264 9.32 19.23 -6.29
C LEU A 264 8.17 19.41 -5.30
N LEU A 265 8.26 18.77 -4.14
CA LEU A 265 7.24 18.82 -3.10
C LEU A 265 7.31 20.13 -2.29
N GLU A 266 8.46 20.78 -2.29
CA GLU A 266 8.73 22.01 -1.54
C GLU A 266 8.25 23.27 -2.28
N LYS A 267 8.24 24.39 -1.56
CA LYS A 267 7.92 25.69 -2.13
C LYS A 267 8.88 25.98 -3.28
N ASP A 268 8.36 26.60 -4.34
CA ASP A 268 9.11 26.92 -5.57
C ASP A 268 9.60 25.71 -6.38
N GLY A 269 9.37 24.48 -5.91
CA GLY A 269 9.75 23.24 -6.58
C GLY A 269 9.25 23.16 -8.03
N LEU A 270 8.06 23.69 -8.27
CA LEU A 270 7.43 23.76 -9.60
C LEU A 270 7.61 25.10 -10.31
N LYS A 271 8.44 26.05 -9.86
CA LYS A 271 8.70 27.28 -10.65
C LYS A 271 9.35 26.94 -11.99
N ASN A 272 8.99 27.69 -13.04
CA ASN A 272 9.48 27.43 -14.39
C ASN A 272 10.99 27.64 -14.42
N ILE A 273 11.71 26.76 -15.11
CA ILE A 273 13.10 27.01 -15.46
C ILE A 273 13.13 26.94 -16.98
N GLU A 274 13.03 28.08 -17.64
CA GLU A 274 13.27 28.13 -19.08
C GLU A 274 14.72 27.73 -19.32
N LYS A 275 14.90 26.48 -19.75
CA LYS A 275 16.15 26.00 -20.33
C LYS A 275 15.86 25.72 -21.79
N GLU A 276 16.63 26.33 -22.69
CA GLU A 276 16.66 25.86 -24.06
C GLU A 276 17.22 24.44 -24.05
N VAL A 277 16.36 23.47 -24.38
CA VAL A 277 16.78 22.08 -24.52
C VAL A 277 16.83 21.78 -26.01
N PRO A 278 17.97 21.31 -26.55
CA PRO A 278 18.05 20.93 -27.95
C PRO A 278 17.06 19.81 -28.26
N VAL A 279 16.47 19.85 -29.46
CA VAL A 279 15.60 18.78 -29.95
C VAL A 279 16.45 17.52 -30.09
N ARG A 280 16.24 16.55 -29.21
CA ARG A 280 16.88 15.23 -29.31
C ARG A 280 16.04 14.32 -30.19
N LYS A 281 16.67 13.63 -31.15
CA LYS A 281 16.04 12.52 -31.86
C LYS A 281 15.94 11.31 -30.93
N TYR A 282 14.78 10.66 -30.90
CA TYR A 282 14.56 9.46 -30.10
C TYR A 282 14.44 8.24 -31.01
N ASN A 283 14.85 7.07 -30.50
CA ASN A 283 14.59 5.82 -31.18
C ASN A 283 13.11 5.41 -31.06
N PRO A 284 12.56 4.73 -32.08
CA PRO A 284 11.23 4.13 -31.99
C PRO A 284 11.20 3.07 -30.88
N LEU A 285 10.12 3.03 -30.12
CA LEU A 285 9.89 1.96 -29.16
C LEU A 285 9.31 0.74 -29.90
N SER A 286 9.82 -0.45 -29.57
CA SER A 286 9.20 -1.67 -30.04
C SER A 286 7.80 -1.83 -29.44
N LYS A 287 6.90 -2.48 -30.18
CA LYS A 287 5.55 -2.81 -29.68
C LYS A 287 5.59 -3.56 -28.35
N GLU A 288 6.59 -4.40 -28.15
CA GLU A 288 6.80 -5.12 -26.90
C GLU A 288 7.10 -4.18 -25.73
N VAL A 289 7.96 -3.18 -25.92
CA VAL A 289 8.27 -2.19 -24.87
C VAL A 289 7.02 -1.36 -24.55
N ILE A 290 6.26 -0.95 -25.56
CA ILE A 290 5.02 -0.18 -25.35
C ILE A 290 3.98 -1.01 -24.59
N GLU A 291 3.72 -2.25 -25.01
CA GLU A 291 2.69 -3.09 -24.41
C GLU A 291 3.07 -3.65 -23.03
N ASN A 292 4.35 -3.93 -22.77
CA ASN A 292 4.76 -4.60 -21.53
C ASN A 292 5.36 -3.64 -20.49
N LYS A 293 5.94 -2.50 -20.89
CA LYS A 293 6.65 -1.60 -19.97
C LYS A 293 5.93 -0.25 -19.78
N LEU A 294 5.34 0.33 -20.83
CA LEU A 294 4.59 1.59 -20.71
C LEU A 294 3.22 1.41 -20.06
N ARG A 295 2.51 0.33 -20.40
CA ARG A 295 1.19 0.02 -19.81
C ARG A 295 1.26 -0.17 -18.31
N HIS A 296 0.34 0.45 -17.58
CA HIS A 296 0.27 0.31 -16.13
C HIS A 296 0.22 -1.18 -15.74
N PRO A 297 1.02 -1.66 -14.76
CA PRO A 297 1.13 -3.08 -14.43
C PRO A 297 -0.22 -3.79 -14.18
N ALA A 298 -1.15 -3.07 -13.53
CA ALA A 298 -2.50 -3.58 -13.27
C ALA A 298 -3.31 -3.90 -14.54
N THR A 299 -2.91 -3.43 -15.73
CA THR A 299 -3.59 -3.69 -17.01
C THR A 299 -2.93 -4.79 -17.85
N LEU A 300 -1.80 -5.34 -17.41
CA LEU A 300 -1.08 -6.43 -18.11
C LEU A 300 -1.81 -7.77 -17.93
N LYS A 301 -1.39 -8.83 -18.66
CA LYS A 301 -2.05 -10.16 -18.70
C LYS A 301 -2.35 -10.78 -17.31
N ASN A 302 -1.54 -10.48 -16.31
CA ASN A 302 -1.69 -10.95 -14.93
C ASN A 302 -2.22 -9.87 -13.96
N GLY A 303 -2.50 -8.67 -14.46
CA GLY A 303 -2.97 -7.53 -13.68
C GLY A 303 -4.47 -7.58 -13.40
N SER A 304 -4.88 -6.89 -12.32
CA SER A 304 -6.27 -6.87 -11.83
C SER A 304 -7.30 -6.31 -12.82
N PHE A 305 -6.84 -5.65 -13.89
CA PHE A 305 -7.65 -4.90 -14.85
C PHE A 305 -7.32 -5.24 -16.32
N TYR A 306 -6.73 -6.41 -16.60
CA TYR A 306 -6.46 -6.86 -17.97
C TYR A 306 -7.68 -6.78 -18.92
N SER A 307 -8.87 -7.03 -18.40
CA SER A 307 -10.11 -7.04 -19.18
C SER A 307 -10.55 -5.67 -19.71
N ILE A 308 -9.99 -4.56 -19.20
CA ILE A 308 -10.30 -3.19 -19.67
C ILE A 308 -10.02 -3.06 -21.17
N GLN A 309 -8.93 -3.65 -21.68
CA GLN A 309 -8.55 -3.50 -23.09
C GLN A 309 -9.57 -4.17 -24.03
N LYS A 310 -10.13 -5.32 -23.63
CA LYS A 310 -11.21 -5.99 -24.37
C LYS A 310 -12.51 -5.19 -24.38
N TRP A 311 -12.70 -4.33 -23.39
CA TRP A 311 -13.85 -3.44 -23.33
C TRP A 311 -13.66 -2.22 -24.23
N LEU A 312 -12.51 -1.55 -24.15
CA LEU A 312 -12.13 -0.42 -25.02
C LEU A 312 -12.28 -0.73 -26.52
N SER A 313 -11.94 -1.95 -26.93
CA SER A 313 -12.03 -2.36 -28.33
C SER A 313 -13.46 -2.39 -28.89
N LYS A 314 -14.49 -2.41 -28.04
CA LYS A 314 -15.90 -2.49 -28.44
C LYS A 314 -16.60 -1.14 -28.57
N ILE A 315 -15.99 -0.06 -28.07
CA ILE A 315 -16.58 1.28 -28.13
C ILE A 315 -16.34 1.87 -29.53
N LYS A 316 -17.40 2.36 -30.19
CA LYS A 316 -17.30 3.09 -31.47
C LYS A 316 -16.75 4.49 -31.21
N VAL A 317 -15.97 5.01 -32.15
CA VAL A 317 -15.41 6.37 -32.09
C VAL A 317 -16.32 7.29 -32.91
N ASP A 318 -16.65 8.44 -32.36
CA ASP A 318 -17.35 9.50 -33.09
C ASP A 318 -16.41 10.16 -34.10
N ASP A 319 -16.94 10.60 -35.24
CA ASP A 319 -16.14 11.34 -36.20
C ASP A 319 -15.99 12.81 -35.77
N TYR A 320 -14.76 13.22 -35.49
CA TYR A 320 -14.39 14.60 -35.11
C TYR A 320 -13.69 15.35 -36.24
N SER A 321 -13.80 14.88 -37.48
CA SER A 321 -13.18 15.50 -38.66
C SER A 321 -13.52 16.99 -38.82
N SER A 322 -14.73 17.41 -38.49
CA SER A 322 -15.17 18.82 -38.57
C SER A 322 -14.37 19.77 -37.67
N VAL A 323 -13.75 19.28 -36.59
CA VAL A 323 -12.88 20.10 -35.72
C VAL A 323 -11.64 20.58 -36.49
N LYS A 324 -11.20 19.84 -37.52
CA LYS A 324 -10.03 20.18 -38.34
C LYS A 324 -10.27 21.44 -39.18
N GLU A 325 -11.52 21.69 -39.60
CA GLU A 325 -11.87 22.83 -40.47
C GLU A 325 -11.63 24.18 -39.80
N TYR A 326 -11.66 24.22 -38.47
CA TYR A 326 -11.47 25.44 -37.66
C TYR A 326 -10.09 25.51 -36.99
N ALA A 327 -9.14 24.69 -37.43
CA ALA A 327 -7.82 24.59 -36.84
C ALA A 327 -6.72 24.68 -37.91
N GLU A 328 -5.58 25.26 -37.52
CA GLU A 328 -4.44 25.44 -38.42
C GLU A 328 -3.56 24.19 -38.41
N LYS A 329 -3.31 23.56 -39.57
CA LYS A 329 -2.44 22.39 -39.64
C LYS A 329 -0.99 22.77 -39.30
N ILE A 330 -0.32 21.94 -38.51
CA ILE A 330 1.08 22.13 -38.14
C ILE A 330 1.96 21.49 -39.22
N GLU A 331 2.74 22.32 -39.91
CA GLU A 331 3.62 21.92 -41.00
C GLU A 331 5.04 22.45 -40.80
N ALA A 332 6.00 21.94 -41.58
CA ALA A 332 7.39 22.39 -41.54
C ALA A 332 7.54 23.87 -41.95
N THR A 333 6.60 24.40 -42.73
CA THR A 333 6.61 25.76 -43.29
C THR A 333 6.14 26.82 -42.30
N ASN A 334 5.09 26.55 -41.49
CA ASN A 334 4.53 27.50 -40.53
C ASN A 334 5.02 27.27 -39.08
N TYR A 335 5.35 26.03 -38.70
CA TYR A 335 5.79 25.70 -37.34
C TYR A 335 6.96 24.69 -37.33
N PRO A 336 8.14 25.04 -37.88
CA PRO A 336 9.25 24.10 -38.10
C PRO A 336 9.69 23.36 -36.83
N LYS A 337 9.81 24.07 -35.70
CA LYS A 337 10.21 23.47 -34.42
C LYS A 337 9.16 22.51 -33.86
N LEU A 338 7.87 22.86 -33.93
CA LEU A 338 6.80 21.98 -33.47
C LEU A 338 6.66 20.75 -34.36
N ASN A 339 6.76 20.96 -35.67
CA ASN A 339 6.71 19.87 -36.65
C ASN A 339 7.83 18.84 -36.40
N GLU A 340 9.06 19.28 -36.09
CA GLU A 340 10.16 18.38 -35.76
C GLU A 340 9.88 17.57 -34.48
N ILE A 341 9.37 18.22 -33.42
CA ILE A 341 8.97 17.55 -32.18
C ILE A 341 7.94 16.48 -32.48
N PHE A 342 6.86 16.84 -33.16
CA PHE A 342 5.74 15.94 -33.41
C PHE A 342 6.10 14.81 -34.35
N TYR A 343 6.94 15.07 -35.36
CA TYR A 343 7.52 14.03 -36.19
C TYR A 343 8.27 12.99 -35.36
N ASN A 344 9.12 13.43 -34.44
CA ASN A 344 9.85 12.53 -33.54
C ASN A 344 8.89 11.74 -32.62
N LEU A 345 7.87 12.39 -32.05
CA LEU A 345 6.87 11.70 -31.23
C LEU A 345 6.11 10.61 -32.01
N LYS A 346 5.75 10.86 -33.28
CA LYS A 346 5.13 9.83 -34.15
C LYS A 346 6.02 8.59 -34.27
N GLN A 347 7.33 8.79 -34.43
CA GLN A 347 8.29 7.69 -34.58
C GLN A 347 8.38 6.85 -33.29
N ILE A 348 8.42 7.50 -32.12
CA ILE A 348 8.49 6.83 -30.82
C ILE A 348 7.37 5.79 -30.66
N PHE A 349 6.13 6.17 -30.98
CA PHE A 349 4.96 5.30 -30.84
C PHE A 349 4.65 4.46 -32.10
N GLY A 350 5.38 4.67 -33.20
CA GLY A 350 5.12 4.01 -34.48
C GLY A 350 3.78 4.37 -35.13
N ILE A 351 3.21 5.55 -34.84
CA ILE A 351 1.92 6.00 -35.39
C ILE A 351 2.18 6.96 -36.56
N LYS A 352 2.17 6.45 -37.79
CA LYS A 352 2.61 7.21 -38.97
C LYS A 352 1.62 8.30 -39.40
N ASP A 353 0.33 8.06 -39.22
CA ASP A 353 -0.72 8.87 -39.85
C ASP A 353 -1.38 9.89 -38.90
N VAL A 354 -0.79 10.17 -37.72
CA VAL A 354 -1.36 11.18 -36.81
C VAL A 354 -1.12 12.58 -37.37
N GLU A 355 -2.15 13.40 -37.46
CA GLU A 355 -2.02 14.81 -37.83
C GLU A 355 -1.96 15.72 -36.61
N PHE A 356 -1.41 16.92 -36.75
CA PHE A 356 -1.31 17.89 -35.66
C PHE A 356 -1.88 19.23 -36.11
N TYR A 357 -2.69 19.85 -35.25
CA TYR A 357 -3.40 21.08 -35.54
C TYR A 357 -3.30 22.06 -34.37
N ILE A 358 -3.35 23.36 -34.64
CA ILE A 358 -3.43 24.44 -33.64
C ILE A 358 -4.83 25.02 -33.62
N SER A 359 -5.42 25.09 -32.43
CA SER A 359 -6.69 25.78 -32.20
C SER A 359 -6.48 27.15 -31.59
N ARG A 360 -7.05 28.19 -32.20
CA ARG A 360 -7.09 29.56 -31.67
C ARG A 360 -8.45 29.95 -31.09
N GLY A 361 -9.49 29.15 -31.34
CA GLY A 361 -10.85 29.41 -30.92
C GLY A 361 -11.16 28.90 -29.51
N GLU A 362 -12.35 28.31 -29.34
CA GLU A 362 -12.85 27.85 -28.04
C GLU A 362 -11.92 26.83 -27.36
N LYS A 363 -11.25 25.98 -28.16
CA LYS A 363 -10.29 24.97 -27.67
C LYS A 363 -8.84 25.48 -27.57
N SER A 364 -8.63 26.80 -27.53
CA SER A 364 -7.28 27.40 -27.43
C SER A 364 -6.53 27.08 -26.13
N HIS A 365 -7.20 26.49 -25.15
CA HIS A 365 -6.69 26.17 -23.81
C HIS A 365 -6.59 24.66 -23.54
N GLU A 366 -6.77 23.82 -24.57
CA GLU A 366 -6.80 22.36 -24.43
C GLU A 366 -5.74 21.70 -25.32
N ILE A 367 -5.31 20.49 -24.93
CA ILE A 367 -4.54 19.58 -25.78
C ILE A 367 -5.28 18.27 -25.82
N ILE A 368 -5.74 17.85 -27.00
CA ILE A 368 -6.67 16.72 -27.14
C ILE A 368 -6.28 15.84 -28.32
N GLY A 369 -6.15 14.53 -28.07
CA GLY A 369 -6.03 13.50 -29.10
C GLY A 369 -7.39 12.95 -29.55
N TYR A 370 -7.59 12.85 -30.86
CA TYR A 370 -8.78 12.30 -31.50
C TYR A 370 -8.45 11.01 -32.28
N GLU A 371 -9.15 9.92 -31.96
CA GLU A 371 -9.11 8.63 -32.68
C GLU A 371 -9.91 8.69 -34.01
N GLY A 372 -9.57 9.61 -34.91
CA GLY A 372 -10.16 9.71 -36.26
C GLY A 372 -9.46 8.85 -37.32
N THR A 373 -9.90 8.98 -38.57
CA THR A 373 -9.21 8.45 -39.77
C THR A 373 -8.96 9.59 -40.77
N PRO A 374 -7.75 10.19 -40.79
CA PRO A 374 -6.59 9.92 -39.92
C PRO A 374 -6.78 10.49 -38.50
N PRO A 375 -6.17 9.87 -37.48
CA PRO A 375 -6.19 10.40 -36.11
C PRO A 375 -5.43 11.72 -36.04
N PHE A 376 -5.75 12.57 -35.08
CA PHE A 376 -5.09 13.87 -34.97
C PHE A 376 -5.01 14.37 -33.52
N VAL A 377 -4.06 15.26 -33.25
CA VAL A 377 -3.94 15.98 -31.99
C VAL A 377 -4.21 17.46 -32.24
N LEU A 378 -5.12 18.03 -31.45
CA LEU A 378 -5.40 19.46 -31.42
C LEU A 378 -4.64 20.11 -30.27
N LEU A 379 -3.83 21.11 -30.57
CA LEU A 379 -3.02 21.89 -29.62
C LEU A 379 -3.59 23.31 -29.49
N GLY A 380 -4.05 23.67 -28.30
CA GLY A 380 -4.49 25.02 -28.01
C GLY A 380 -3.34 26.02 -28.12
N PHE A 381 -3.57 27.14 -28.83
CA PHE A 381 -2.56 28.18 -29.06
C PHE A 381 -1.98 28.76 -27.76
N LYS A 382 -2.76 28.80 -26.66
CA LYS A 382 -2.29 29.29 -25.36
C LYS A 382 -1.13 28.46 -24.79
N HIS A 383 -0.99 27.20 -25.19
CA HIS A 383 0.13 26.36 -24.72
C HIS A 383 1.45 26.62 -25.44
N ILE A 384 1.44 27.38 -26.54
CA ILE A 384 2.64 27.73 -27.30
C ILE A 384 2.91 29.25 -27.31
N ASP A 385 1.94 30.06 -26.92
CA ASP A 385 2.11 31.49 -26.72
C ASP A 385 2.88 31.77 -25.43
N LYS A 386 4.10 32.31 -25.55
CA LYS A 386 4.97 32.65 -24.41
C LYS A 386 4.36 33.67 -23.45
N ASN A 387 3.39 34.46 -23.91
CA ASN A 387 2.71 35.45 -23.08
C ASN A 387 1.52 34.86 -22.32
N SER A 388 1.17 33.58 -22.56
CA SER A 388 0.06 32.93 -21.89
C SER A 388 0.47 32.33 -20.54
N ASP A 389 -0.41 32.46 -19.56
CA ASP A 389 -0.32 31.73 -18.28
C ASP A 389 -0.35 30.20 -18.44
N LEU A 390 -0.80 29.69 -19.60
CA LEU A 390 -0.85 28.26 -19.94
C LEU A 390 0.34 27.79 -20.80
N PHE A 391 1.32 28.67 -21.03
CA PHE A 391 2.49 28.36 -21.83
C PHE A 391 3.20 27.10 -21.33
N LEU A 392 3.44 26.15 -22.24
CA LEU A 392 4.23 24.97 -21.98
C LEU A 392 5.63 25.17 -22.58
N ASN A 393 6.66 24.99 -21.75
CA ASN A 393 8.01 24.85 -22.28
C ASN A 393 8.14 23.56 -23.11
N PHE A 394 9.30 23.40 -23.76
CA PHE A 394 9.55 22.26 -24.64
C PHE A 394 9.28 20.89 -24.00
N LYS A 395 9.72 20.69 -22.75
CA LYS A 395 9.57 19.41 -22.04
C LYS A 395 8.15 19.17 -21.56
N GLU A 396 7.46 20.22 -21.14
CA GLU A 396 6.04 20.20 -20.79
C GLU A 396 5.17 19.86 -22.00
N LEU A 397 5.47 20.45 -23.15
CA LEU A 397 4.77 20.17 -24.41
C LEU A 397 5.04 18.73 -24.89
N GLN A 398 6.29 18.26 -24.80
CA GLN A 398 6.64 16.86 -25.08
C GLN A 398 5.83 15.90 -24.21
N PHE A 399 5.71 16.18 -22.91
CA PHE A 399 4.89 15.39 -22.00
C PHE A 399 3.43 15.39 -22.44
N ALA A 400 2.82 16.58 -22.57
CA ALA A 400 1.39 16.72 -22.83
C ALA A 400 0.96 16.08 -24.16
N VAL A 401 1.73 16.30 -25.22
CA VAL A 401 1.42 15.71 -26.53
C VAL A 401 1.66 14.20 -26.54
N SER A 402 2.67 13.70 -25.84
CA SER A 402 2.91 12.25 -25.71
C SER A 402 1.82 11.54 -24.92
N VAL A 403 1.19 12.21 -23.94
CA VAL A 403 0.01 11.72 -23.23
C VAL A 403 -1.14 11.51 -24.22
N GLU A 404 -1.44 12.49 -25.06
CA GLU A 404 -2.51 12.38 -26.06
C GLU A 404 -2.21 11.33 -27.15
N LEU A 405 -0.96 11.23 -27.60
CA LEU A 405 -0.55 10.16 -28.52
C LEU A 405 -0.67 8.78 -27.91
N ALA A 406 -0.34 8.63 -26.62
CA ALA A 406 -0.55 7.38 -25.91
C ALA A 406 -2.05 7.06 -25.78
N HIS A 407 -2.90 8.06 -25.55
CA HIS A 407 -4.34 7.86 -25.58
C HIS A 407 -4.84 7.39 -26.94
N ILE A 408 -4.33 7.94 -28.05
CA ILE A 408 -4.65 7.46 -29.40
C ILE A 408 -4.13 6.02 -29.60
N TYR A 409 -2.86 5.74 -29.26
CA TYR A 409 -2.24 4.43 -29.44
C TYR A 409 -3.01 3.32 -28.71
N PHE A 410 -3.30 3.53 -27.42
CA PHE A 410 -3.99 2.55 -26.58
C PHE A 410 -5.51 2.58 -26.73
N LYS A 411 -6.03 3.45 -27.60
CA LYS A 411 -7.46 3.64 -27.85
C LYS A 411 -8.25 4.07 -26.61
N HIS A 412 -7.63 4.92 -25.79
CA HIS A 412 -8.20 5.48 -24.56
C HIS A 412 -9.06 6.73 -24.80
N SER A 413 -8.92 7.43 -25.94
CA SER A 413 -9.65 8.67 -26.21
C SER A 413 -11.17 8.46 -26.25
N LYS A 414 -11.59 7.22 -26.54
CA LYS A 414 -12.97 6.73 -26.43
C LYS A 414 -13.62 6.93 -25.07
N ILE A 415 -12.80 7.09 -24.03
CA ILE A 415 -13.26 7.26 -22.66
C ILE A 415 -12.79 8.60 -22.13
N SER A 416 -11.60 9.10 -22.45
CA SER A 416 -11.16 10.39 -21.89
C SER A 416 -11.94 11.59 -22.42
N SER A 417 -12.67 11.48 -23.54
CA SER A 417 -13.51 12.58 -24.03
C SER A 417 -14.65 12.86 -23.05
N THR A 418 -14.69 14.09 -22.55
CA THR A 418 -15.71 14.59 -21.63
C THR A 418 -17.13 14.41 -22.16
N ASP A 419 -17.25 14.37 -23.49
CA ASP A 419 -18.51 14.23 -24.22
C ASP A 419 -19.03 12.80 -24.18
N VAL A 420 -18.16 11.78 -24.19
CA VAL A 420 -18.59 10.39 -23.99
C VAL A 420 -19.07 10.18 -22.56
N TRP A 421 -18.45 10.81 -21.55
CA TRP A 421 -18.94 10.74 -20.16
C TRP A 421 -20.29 11.41 -19.95
N ARG A 422 -20.52 12.58 -20.58
CA ARG A 422 -21.82 13.26 -20.56
C ARG A 422 -22.88 12.41 -21.29
N GLY A 423 -22.58 11.95 -22.50
CA GLY A 423 -23.49 11.10 -23.28
C GLY A 423 -23.82 9.75 -22.64
N VAL A 424 -22.88 9.13 -21.92
CA VAL A 424 -23.10 7.87 -21.17
C VAL A 424 -23.88 8.11 -19.87
N ALA A 425 -23.71 9.25 -19.22
CA ALA A 425 -24.53 9.64 -18.07
C ALA A 425 -25.98 9.91 -18.49
N ASP A 426 -26.18 10.52 -19.67
CA ASP A 426 -27.50 10.92 -20.18
C ASP A 426 -28.29 9.77 -20.83
N LYS A 427 -27.63 8.77 -21.42
CA LYS A 427 -28.30 7.63 -22.12
C LYS A 427 -28.55 6.39 -21.24
N GLY A 428 -28.26 6.46 -19.95
CA GLY A 428 -28.49 5.38 -19.00
C GLY A 428 -27.49 4.21 -19.12
N TYR A 429 -27.10 3.66 -17.97
CA TYR A 429 -26.04 2.67 -17.77
C TYR A 429 -26.25 1.29 -18.47
N ILE A 430 -27.24 1.14 -19.34
CA ILE A 430 -27.73 -0.16 -19.84
C ILE A 430 -26.68 -0.89 -20.71
N LEU A 431 -25.82 -0.17 -21.44
CA LEU A 431 -24.74 -0.78 -22.25
C LEU A 431 -23.53 -1.25 -21.41
N LEU A 432 -23.40 -0.82 -20.16
CA LEU A 432 -22.28 -1.15 -19.25
C LEU A 432 -22.50 -2.46 -18.47
N ASP A 433 -23.75 -2.94 -18.42
CA ASP A 433 -24.18 -4.03 -17.54
C ASP A 433 -23.64 -5.41 -17.94
N ALA A 434 -23.53 -5.69 -19.25
CA ALA A 434 -23.04 -6.97 -19.74
C ALA A 434 -21.51 -7.15 -19.64
N VAL A 435 -20.75 -6.06 -19.48
CA VAL A 435 -19.27 -6.09 -19.63
C VAL A 435 -18.52 -5.82 -18.31
N LEU A 436 -19.02 -4.96 -17.42
CA LEU A 436 -18.41 -4.71 -16.10
C LEU A 436 -18.57 -5.90 -15.13
N GLY A 437 -19.46 -6.85 -15.44
CA GLY A 437 -19.52 -8.16 -14.78
C GLY A 437 -18.31 -9.06 -15.05
N ILE A 438 -17.48 -8.74 -16.05
CA ILE A 438 -16.35 -9.56 -16.52
C ILE A 438 -14.99 -9.02 -16.01
N ILE A 439 -14.98 -8.09 -15.06
CA ILE A 439 -13.73 -7.70 -14.36
C ILE A 439 -13.59 -8.60 -13.13
N PRO A 440 -12.84 -9.73 -13.20
CA PRO A 440 -12.55 -10.52 -12.02
C PRO A 440 -11.65 -9.68 -11.12
N VAL A 441 -12.24 -9.03 -10.12
CA VAL A 441 -11.50 -8.46 -9.01
C VAL A 441 -10.95 -9.64 -8.20
N ALA A 442 -9.74 -10.06 -8.57
CA ALA A 442 -8.90 -11.05 -7.88
C ALA A 442 -9.61 -12.35 -7.43
N GLY A 443 -9.70 -13.31 -8.35
CA GLY A 443 -10.32 -14.64 -8.17
C GLY A 443 -9.66 -15.62 -7.19
N LEU A 444 -8.76 -15.20 -6.31
CA LEU A 444 -8.20 -16.07 -5.25
C LEU A 444 -8.25 -15.44 -3.84
N ALA A 445 -8.43 -14.11 -3.75
CA ALA A 445 -8.50 -13.41 -2.47
C ALA A 445 -9.94 -13.14 -2.03
N SER A 446 -10.92 -13.12 -2.95
CA SER A 446 -12.31 -12.78 -2.65
C SER A 446 -12.97 -13.73 -1.64
N LYS A 447 -12.87 -15.05 -1.80
CA LYS A 447 -13.44 -16.02 -0.84
C LYS A 447 -12.75 -15.98 0.53
N SER A 448 -11.44 -15.75 0.53
CA SER A 448 -10.61 -15.70 1.75
C SER A 448 -10.83 -14.42 2.55
N ILE A 449 -11.09 -13.29 1.88
CA ILE A 449 -11.29 -11.96 2.48
C ILE A 449 -12.77 -11.70 2.81
N GLN A 450 -13.73 -12.28 2.06
CA GLN A 450 -15.16 -12.20 2.40
C GLN A 450 -15.47 -12.78 3.79
N ASN A 451 -14.72 -13.83 4.18
CA ASN A 451 -14.78 -14.44 5.51
C ASN A 451 -13.77 -13.85 6.51
N ALA A 452 -13.12 -12.73 6.19
CA ALA A 452 -12.28 -12.01 7.14
C ALA A 452 -13.16 -11.45 8.25
N ASN A 453 -13.48 -12.26 9.25
CA ASN A 453 -14.12 -11.80 10.48
C ASN A 453 -13.28 -10.66 11.06
N LYS A 454 -13.92 -9.74 11.81
CA LYS A 454 -13.22 -8.72 12.62
C LYS A 454 -11.93 -9.34 13.19
N LEU A 455 -10.79 -8.65 13.02
CA LEU A 455 -9.47 -9.11 13.50
C LEU A 455 -9.64 -9.78 14.87
N ASN A 456 -9.24 -11.05 14.97
CA ASN A 456 -9.59 -11.85 16.14
C ASN A 456 -8.90 -11.28 17.39
N GLY A 457 -9.43 -11.60 18.59
CA GLY A 457 -8.88 -11.06 19.84
C GLY A 457 -7.36 -11.25 19.98
N VAL A 458 -6.82 -12.34 19.42
CA VAL A 458 -5.38 -12.65 19.43
C VAL A 458 -4.55 -11.62 18.65
N THR A 459 -4.97 -11.22 17.44
CA THR A 459 -4.23 -10.20 16.67
C THR A 459 -4.37 -8.81 17.27
N LYS A 460 -5.53 -8.48 17.86
CA LYS A 460 -5.76 -7.20 18.53
C LYS A 460 -4.85 -7.01 19.75
N VAL A 461 -4.72 -8.05 20.58
CA VAL A 461 -3.86 -8.09 21.78
C VAL A 461 -2.38 -7.91 21.39
N LEU A 462 -1.87 -8.66 20.41
CA LEU A 462 -0.47 -8.54 19.97
C LEU A 462 -0.11 -7.20 19.33
N ASN A 463 -1.09 -6.48 18.77
CA ASN A 463 -0.83 -5.16 18.19
C ASN A 463 -0.67 -4.04 19.23
N ASN A 464 -1.10 -4.25 20.47
CA ASN A 464 -0.91 -3.29 21.56
C ASN A 464 0.44 -3.45 22.28
N SER A 465 1.17 -4.54 22.02
CA SER A 465 2.39 -4.91 22.74
C SER A 465 3.69 -4.45 22.11
N ILE A 466 3.64 -4.09 20.81
CA ILE A 466 4.79 -3.62 20.06
C ILE A 466 4.46 -2.20 19.60
N SER A 467 5.35 -1.24 19.80
CA SER A 467 5.12 0.20 19.55
C SER A 467 4.66 0.54 18.12
N VAL A 468 4.87 -0.37 17.16
CA VAL A 468 4.47 -0.22 15.75
C VAL A 468 3.17 -0.98 15.39
N GLY A 469 2.62 -1.78 16.31
CA GLY A 469 1.48 -2.68 16.07
C GLY A 469 0.14 -1.98 15.80
N LYS A 470 -0.09 -0.79 16.37
CA LYS A 470 -1.31 0.01 16.10
C LYS A 470 -1.49 0.34 14.62
N ASN A 471 -0.40 0.72 13.93
CA ASN A 471 -0.43 1.05 12.51
C ASN A 471 -0.73 -0.17 11.62
N ILE A 472 -0.32 -1.37 12.04
CA ILE A 472 -0.60 -2.64 11.32
C ILE A 472 -2.07 -3.03 11.48
N PHE A 473 -2.64 -2.85 12.66
CA PHE A 473 -4.06 -3.11 12.92
C PHE A 473 -4.96 -2.22 12.05
N ASP A 474 -4.66 -0.92 12.00
CA ASP A 474 -5.41 0.03 11.19
C ASP A 474 -5.26 -0.28 9.70
N ALA A 475 -4.05 -0.64 9.25
CA ALA A 475 -3.80 -1.09 7.89
C ALA A 475 -4.63 -2.34 7.52
N ALA A 476 -4.58 -3.36 8.36
CA ALA A 476 -5.30 -4.62 8.14
C ALA A 476 -6.83 -4.42 8.17
N ASN A 477 -7.34 -3.58 9.08
CA ASN A 477 -8.75 -3.22 9.10
C ASN A 477 -9.15 -2.41 7.87
N ARG A 478 -8.32 -1.48 7.40
CA ARG A 478 -8.58 -0.73 6.16
C ARG A 478 -8.65 -1.65 4.97
N VAL A 479 -7.68 -2.55 4.81
CA VAL A 479 -7.70 -3.56 3.74
C VAL A 479 -8.97 -4.43 3.86
N ALA A 480 -9.26 -4.94 5.06
CA ALA A 480 -10.44 -5.77 5.28
C ALA A 480 -11.76 -5.01 5.02
N ASN A 481 -11.89 -3.75 5.47
CA ASN A 481 -13.07 -2.92 5.29
C ASN A 481 -13.24 -2.52 3.83
N PHE A 482 -12.16 -2.11 3.15
CA PHE A 482 -12.18 -1.79 1.72
C PHE A 482 -12.71 -2.95 0.89
N TYR A 483 -12.21 -4.17 1.15
CA TYR A 483 -12.71 -5.36 0.47
C TYR A 483 -14.14 -5.72 0.90
N LYS A 484 -14.52 -5.58 2.17
CA LYS A 484 -15.89 -5.85 2.64
C LYS A 484 -16.93 -4.89 2.05
N GLU A 485 -16.66 -3.60 2.02
CA GLU A 485 -17.57 -2.59 1.47
C GLU A 485 -17.74 -2.77 -0.04
N LYS A 486 -16.67 -3.13 -0.74
CA LYS A 486 -16.73 -3.47 -2.17
C LYS A 486 -17.67 -4.65 -2.47
N PHE A 487 -17.84 -5.58 -1.55
CA PHE A 487 -18.74 -6.73 -1.71
C PHE A 487 -20.13 -6.56 -1.05
N LYS A 488 -20.38 -5.46 -0.36
CA LYS A 488 -21.69 -5.14 0.27
C LYS A 488 -22.47 -4.04 -0.47
N THR A 489 -21.86 -3.37 -1.44
CA THR A 489 -22.48 -2.22 -2.10
C THR A 489 -23.42 -2.64 -3.23
N ASN A 490 -24.50 -1.88 -3.41
CA ASN A 490 -25.42 -2.02 -4.54
C ASN A 490 -24.64 -1.98 -5.87
N SER A 491 -25.06 -2.77 -6.85
CA SER A 491 -24.37 -2.98 -8.15
C SER A 491 -24.00 -1.68 -8.89
N LYS A 492 -24.73 -0.58 -8.67
CA LYS A 492 -24.46 0.75 -9.26
C LYS A 492 -23.18 1.41 -8.72
N THR A 493 -22.89 1.30 -7.42
CA THR A 493 -21.70 1.93 -6.80
C THR A 493 -20.42 1.21 -7.19
N GLU A 494 -20.46 -0.13 -7.25
CA GLU A 494 -19.33 -0.95 -7.72
C GLU A 494 -18.96 -0.64 -9.18
N LYS A 495 -19.97 -0.44 -10.05
CA LYS A 495 -19.77 -0.04 -11.45
C LYS A 495 -19.07 1.31 -11.58
N LYS A 496 -19.51 2.33 -10.82
CA LYS A 496 -18.86 3.65 -10.80
C LYS A 496 -17.40 3.57 -10.37
N GLN A 497 -17.09 2.78 -9.34
CA GLN A 497 -15.71 2.60 -8.86
C GLN A 497 -14.83 1.87 -9.89
N LYS A 498 -15.33 0.81 -10.52
CA LYS A 498 -14.60 0.10 -11.60
C LYS A 498 -14.28 1.04 -12.77
N LEU A 499 -15.25 1.85 -13.14
CA LEU A 499 -15.14 2.80 -14.24
C LEU A 499 -14.17 3.95 -13.91
N LEU A 500 -14.19 4.47 -12.67
CA LEU A 500 -13.18 5.41 -12.17
C LEU A 500 -11.77 4.80 -12.16
N ALA A 501 -11.62 3.57 -11.66
CA ALA A 501 -10.32 2.87 -11.68
C ALA A 501 -9.80 2.67 -13.11
N ALA A 502 -10.69 2.32 -14.05
CA ALA A 502 -10.33 2.18 -15.44
C ALA A 502 -9.83 3.50 -16.04
N SER A 503 -10.57 4.59 -15.82
CA SER A 503 -10.17 5.94 -16.25
C SER A 503 -8.79 6.34 -15.69
N ARG A 504 -8.58 6.15 -14.37
CA ARG A 504 -7.27 6.41 -13.73
C ARG A 504 -6.14 5.58 -14.34
N LEU A 505 -6.35 4.30 -14.58
CA LEU A 505 -5.33 3.42 -15.19
C LEU A 505 -4.96 3.82 -16.62
N MET A 506 -5.94 4.31 -17.39
CA MET A 506 -5.70 4.85 -18.74
C MET A 506 -4.87 6.12 -18.66
N GLN A 507 -5.22 7.03 -17.75
CA GLN A 507 -4.47 8.26 -17.51
C GLN A 507 -3.04 7.95 -17.06
N TYR A 508 -2.85 7.06 -16.08
CA TYR A 508 -1.52 6.71 -15.60
C TYR A 508 -0.68 6.06 -16.70
N THR A 509 -1.28 5.22 -17.55
CA THR A 509 -0.57 4.65 -18.69
C THR A 509 -0.09 5.74 -19.67
N ALA A 510 -0.94 6.72 -19.96
CA ALA A 510 -0.57 7.83 -20.83
C ALA A 510 0.48 8.75 -20.18
N ASP A 511 0.36 9.06 -18.89
CA ASP A 511 1.33 9.86 -18.14
C ASP A 511 2.71 9.19 -18.10
N ARG A 512 2.77 7.86 -18.01
CA ARG A 512 4.03 7.10 -18.12
C ARG A 512 4.69 7.31 -19.46
N ALA A 513 3.92 7.29 -20.55
CA ALA A 513 4.43 7.59 -21.88
C ALA A 513 4.93 9.04 -21.98
N GLY A 514 4.15 9.99 -21.46
CA GLY A 514 4.54 11.39 -21.32
C GLY A 514 5.89 11.57 -20.62
N LEU A 515 6.04 10.97 -19.43
CA LEU A 515 7.27 11.10 -18.65
C LEU A 515 8.46 10.39 -19.30
N ALA A 516 8.25 9.22 -19.92
CA ALA A 516 9.31 8.52 -20.62
C ALA A 516 9.90 9.37 -21.75
N VAL A 517 9.04 10.08 -22.48
CA VAL A 517 9.47 10.93 -23.60
C VAL A 517 10.05 12.27 -23.11
N SER A 518 9.37 12.97 -22.20
CA SER A 518 9.91 14.25 -21.68
C SER A 518 11.23 14.03 -20.96
N GLY A 519 11.33 12.94 -20.18
CA GLY A 519 12.49 12.62 -19.36
C GLY A 519 12.68 13.54 -18.17
N ASP A 520 11.66 14.34 -17.83
CA ASP A 520 11.73 15.39 -16.82
C ASP A 520 10.46 15.33 -15.98
N ILE A 521 10.62 14.95 -14.71
CA ILE A 521 9.50 14.77 -13.77
C ILE A 521 8.89 16.11 -13.37
N LYS A 522 9.70 17.19 -13.30
CA LYS A 522 9.22 18.55 -13.02
C LYS A 522 8.31 19.05 -14.13
N ALA A 523 8.78 18.96 -15.37
CA ALA A 523 8.03 19.34 -16.56
C ALA A 523 6.74 18.52 -16.69
N ALA A 524 6.81 17.22 -16.41
CA ALA A 524 5.64 16.36 -16.43
C ALA A 524 4.57 16.78 -15.40
N ILE A 525 4.98 17.05 -14.15
CA ILE A 525 4.04 17.52 -13.10
C ILE A 525 3.49 18.91 -13.44
N ARG A 526 4.32 19.84 -13.92
CA ARG A 526 3.84 21.17 -14.35
C ARG A 526 2.81 21.06 -15.48
N ALA A 527 3.08 20.23 -16.48
CA ALA A 527 2.14 20.00 -17.57
C ALA A 527 0.79 19.43 -17.10
N ILE A 528 0.76 18.57 -16.08
CA ILE A 528 -0.50 18.08 -15.47
C ILE A 528 -1.40 19.23 -15.00
N PHE A 529 -0.82 20.27 -14.40
CA PHE A 529 -1.55 21.45 -13.95
C PHE A 529 -1.96 22.36 -15.11
N LEU A 530 -1.06 22.56 -16.06
CA LEU A 530 -1.26 23.50 -17.17
C LEU A 530 -2.20 22.98 -18.26
N THR A 531 -2.40 21.66 -18.38
CA THR A 531 -3.31 21.06 -19.38
C THR A 531 -4.56 20.41 -18.79
N GLY A 532 -4.65 20.32 -17.46
CA GLY A 532 -5.79 19.71 -16.79
C GLY A 532 -7.02 20.63 -16.75
N LYS A 533 -8.20 20.04 -16.51
CA LYS A 533 -9.48 20.76 -16.25
C LYS A 533 -9.43 21.77 -15.10
N TYR A 534 -8.37 21.73 -14.31
CA TYR A 534 -8.22 22.42 -13.04
C TYR A 534 -7.76 23.88 -13.18
N ASN A 535 -7.46 24.33 -14.41
CA ASN A 535 -7.08 25.69 -14.77
C ASN A 535 -5.79 26.18 -14.06
N TYR A 536 -5.23 27.28 -14.57
CA TYR A 536 -4.07 27.98 -14.02
C TYR A 536 -4.23 28.37 -12.54
N VAL A 537 -5.46 28.54 -12.04
CA VAL A 537 -5.75 28.92 -10.66
C VAL A 537 -5.13 27.94 -9.66
N PHE A 538 -5.30 26.63 -9.85
CA PHE A 538 -4.70 25.65 -8.95
C PHE A 538 -3.17 25.63 -9.07
N PHE A 539 -2.65 25.93 -10.25
CA PHE A 539 -1.21 26.04 -10.42
C PHE A 539 -0.63 27.23 -9.66
N LYS A 540 -1.33 28.38 -9.68
CA LYS A 540 -0.97 29.55 -8.89
C LYS A 540 -0.97 29.24 -7.39
N ASP A 541 -1.98 28.54 -6.89
CA ASP A 541 -2.03 28.09 -5.49
C ASP A 541 -0.80 27.26 -5.10
N VAL A 542 -0.37 26.35 -5.99
CA VAL A 542 0.83 25.52 -5.78
C VAL A 542 2.10 26.36 -5.76
N LEU A 543 2.20 27.38 -6.62
CA LEU A 543 3.36 28.28 -6.68
C LEU A 543 3.46 29.19 -5.45
N GLU A 544 2.33 29.59 -4.86
CA GLU A 544 2.29 30.43 -3.66
C GLU A 544 2.61 29.65 -2.37
N THR A 545 2.20 28.37 -2.33
CA THR A 545 2.37 27.48 -1.17
C THR A 545 3.49 26.46 -1.40
N SER A 546 3.14 25.24 -1.77
CA SER A 546 3.99 24.16 -2.22
C SER A 546 3.11 23.05 -2.82
N LEU A 547 3.69 22.13 -3.60
CA LEU A 547 2.92 20.99 -4.09
C LEU A 547 2.41 20.12 -2.94
N LYS A 548 3.21 19.96 -1.87
CA LYS A 548 2.84 19.21 -0.67
C LYS A 548 1.65 19.83 0.06
N ASP A 549 1.66 21.14 0.27
CA ASP A 549 0.58 21.81 1.00
C ASP A 549 -0.71 21.79 0.18
N PHE A 550 -0.60 22.01 -1.14
CA PHE A 550 -1.73 21.92 -2.06
C PHE A 550 -2.43 20.57 -2.02
N ILE A 551 -1.70 19.45 -2.05
CA ILE A 551 -2.31 18.10 -1.99
C ILE A 551 -2.86 17.74 -0.61
N LEU A 552 -2.40 18.42 0.45
CA LEU A 552 -2.86 18.21 1.82
C LEU A 552 -4.09 19.04 2.20
N GLN A 553 -4.55 19.94 1.31
CA GLN A 553 -5.77 20.71 1.52
C GLN A 553 -6.98 19.80 1.69
N LYS A 554 -7.79 20.10 2.70
CA LYS A 554 -9.00 19.36 3.06
C LYS A 554 -10.26 20.20 2.86
N ASN A 555 -11.35 19.52 2.54
CA ASN A 555 -12.70 20.06 2.65
C ASN A 555 -13.16 20.06 4.12
N GLU A 556 -14.28 20.72 4.40
CA GLU A 556 -14.88 20.77 5.75
C GLU A 556 -15.26 19.38 6.29
N ASP A 557 -15.60 18.44 5.42
CA ASP A 557 -15.93 17.05 5.77
C ASP A 557 -14.69 16.17 6.07
N GLY A 558 -13.49 16.73 5.99
CA GLY A 558 -12.22 16.04 6.24
C GLY A 558 -11.64 15.27 5.05
N THR A 559 -12.32 15.24 3.90
CA THR A 559 -11.79 14.66 2.66
C THR A 559 -10.73 15.55 2.02
N TYR A 560 -9.81 14.95 1.24
CA TYR A 560 -8.78 15.71 0.53
C TYR A 560 -9.31 16.33 -0.76
N LYS A 561 -9.25 17.66 -0.85
CA LYS A 561 -9.78 18.46 -1.98
C LYS A 561 -9.14 18.07 -3.32
N ASN A 562 -7.84 17.83 -3.31
CA ASN A 562 -7.02 17.65 -4.51
C ASN A 562 -6.54 16.20 -4.70
N GLN A 563 -7.31 15.21 -4.23
CA GLN A 563 -6.86 13.81 -4.20
C GLN A 563 -6.57 13.22 -5.58
N GLU A 564 -7.34 13.57 -6.62
CA GLU A 564 -7.09 13.07 -7.99
C GLU A 564 -5.72 13.51 -8.52
N ILE A 565 -5.36 14.77 -8.31
CA ILE A 565 -4.05 15.32 -8.69
C ILE A 565 -2.96 14.63 -7.88
N ALA A 566 -3.16 14.49 -6.57
CA ALA A 566 -2.21 13.80 -5.69
C ALA A 566 -1.95 12.36 -6.13
N LEU A 567 -2.99 11.62 -6.55
CA LEU A 567 -2.85 10.26 -7.07
C LEU A 567 -2.10 10.22 -8.40
N ARG A 568 -2.42 11.13 -9.33
CA ARG A 568 -1.75 11.23 -10.63
C ARG A 568 -0.26 11.52 -10.46
N VAL A 569 0.09 12.50 -9.61
CA VAL A 569 1.48 12.83 -9.27
C VAL A 569 2.18 11.65 -8.57
N ALA A 570 1.52 10.99 -7.62
CA ALA A 570 2.07 9.81 -6.96
C ALA A 570 2.41 8.71 -7.98
N HIS A 571 1.51 8.37 -8.89
CA HIS A 571 1.75 7.35 -9.91
C HIS A 571 2.88 7.72 -10.87
N LEU A 572 3.00 9.01 -11.21
CA LEU A 572 4.07 9.51 -12.06
C LEU A 572 5.44 9.35 -11.40
N ILE A 573 5.56 9.75 -10.12
CA ILE A 573 6.79 9.59 -9.32
C ILE A 573 7.10 8.11 -9.09
N SER A 574 6.08 7.28 -8.83
CA SER A 574 6.22 5.82 -8.70
C SER A 574 6.87 5.22 -9.94
N PHE A 575 6.41 5.62 -11.14
CA PHE A 575 7.03 5.21 -12.40
C PHE A 575 8.44 5.76 -12.57
N TYR A 576 8.70 7.02 -12.21
CA TYR A 576 10.03 7.63 -12.31
C TYR A 576 11.12 6.82 -11.57
N PHE A 577 10.77 6.23 -10.43
CA PHE A 577 11.65 5.36 -9.64
C PHE A 577 11.71 3.91 -10.12
N SER A 578 10.88 3.51 -11.08
CA SER A 578 10.79 2.13 -11.54
C SER A 578 11.95 1.72 -12.46
N ASP A 579 12.24 0.42 -12.50
CA ASP A 579 13.20 -0.17 -13.44
C ASP A 579 12.69 0.02 -14.88
N GLU A 580 11.38 -0.10 -15.09
CA GLU A 580 10.73 0.07 -16.40
C GLU A 580 11.00 1.45 -17.01
N TYR A 581 10.93 2.53 -16.21
CA TYR A 581 11.26 3.87 -16.69
C TYR A 581 12.71 3.94 -17.18
N SER A 582 13.65 3.40 -16.39
CA SER A 582 15.07 3.44 -16.70
C SER A 582 15.37 2.64 -17.97
N GLU A 583 14.72 1.49 -18.14
CA GLU A 583 14.84 0.66 -19.35
C GLU A 583 14.26 1.34 -20.59
N ILE A 584 13.08 1.95 -20.49
CA ILE A 584 12.46 2.68 -21.62
C ILE A 584 13.34 3.85 -22.03
N ARG A 585 13.84 4.64 -21.07
CA ARG A 585 14.74 5.77 -21.33
C ARG A 585 16.03 5.32 -22.02
N LYS A 586 16.58 4.17 -21.63
CA LYS A 586 17.76 3.58 -22.29
C LYS A 586 17.49 3.29 -23.77
N VAL A 587 16.32 2.73 -24.10
CA VAL A 587 15.96 2.44 -25.51
C VAL A 587 15.78 3.74 -26.30
N LEU A 588 15.04 4.71 -25.74
CA LEU A 588 14.79 6.00 -26.39
C LEU A 588 16.07 6.79 -26.69
N LEU A 589 17.06 6.68 -25.81
CA LEU A 589 18.32 7.44 -25.86
C LEU A 589 19.53 6.65 -26.37
N ALA A 590 19.36 5.39 -26.76
CA ALA A 590 20.47 4.61 -27.31
C ALA A 590 20.96 5.28 -28.60
N GLU A 591 22.26 5.46 -28.75
CA GLU A 591 22.86 5.94 -29.99
C GLU A 591 23.15 4.77 -30.93
#